data_AF-A0A1F3VTI6-F1
#
_entry.id   AF-A0A1F3VTI6-F1
#
_cell.length_a   1.000
_cell.length_b   1.000
_cell.length_c   1.000
_cell.angle_alpha   90.00
_cell.angle_beta   90.00
_cell.angle_gamma   90.00
#
_symmetry.space_group_name_H-M   'P 1'
#
loop_
_entity.id
_entity.type
_entity.pdbx_description
1 polymer ?
#
loop_
_entity_poly.entity_id
_entity_poly.type
_entity_poly.pdbx_seq_one_letter_code
_entity_poly.pdbx_strand_id
1 'polypeptide(L)'
;MIPSLKTYSPLILFIFHFFGVLLFLYNPQSAQLSFLTIILCGLLILLHEKESRNYMVYLAIALAGYLVEIIGVNTHYLFGSYTYGDSLGIKLFNVPPLIGLNWLVIVISGASIARRLFHKKPLWFIALISALICTFLDVIIEPVAVKFNFWVWDSGSIPVYNYIC
;
A
#
# COMPACT_ATOMS: atom_id res chain seq x y z
N MET A 1 -25.22 -3.51 8.20
CA MET A 1 -24.04 -4.38 8.42
C MET A 1 -24.44 -5.78 8.04
N ILE A 2 -23.78 -6.41 7.06
CA ILE A 2 -24.00 -7.84 6.84
C ILE A 2 -23.15 -8.56 7.89
N PRO A 3 -23.73 -9.17 8.94
CA PRO A 3 -22.97 -9.74 10.06
C PRO A 3 -21.95 -10.79 9.61
N SER A 4 -22.21 -11.42 8.46
CA SER A 4 -21.32 -12.36 7.81
C SER A 4 -19.96 -11.74 7.44
N LEU A 5 -19.91 -10.48 6.97
CA LEU A 5 -18.69 -9.92 6.38
C LEU A 5 -17.53 -9.83 7.39
N LYS A 6 -17.81 -9.37 8.62
CA LYS A 6 -16.78 -9.30 9.67
C LYS A 6 -16.23 -10.66 10.06
N THR A 7 -17.11 -11.66 10.12
CA THR A 7 -16.74 -13.02 10.49
C THR A 7 -15.88 -13.68 9.40
N TYR A 8 -16.20 -13.44 8.13
CA TYR A 8 -15.52 -14.11 7.02
C TYR A 8 -14.31 -13.35 6.45
N SER A 9 -14.15 -12.05 6.72
CA SER A 9 -13.04 -11.27 6.12
C SER A 9 -11.63 -11.77 6.46
N PRO A 10 -11.31 -12.19 7.70
CA PRO A 10 -10.02 -12.80 7.98
C PRO A 10 -9.79 -14.09 7.18
N LEU A 11 -10.83 -14.90 7.00
CA LEU A 11 -10.76 -16.13 6.20
C LEU A 11 -10.57 -15.82 4.71
N ILE A 12 -11.29 -14.83 4.18
CA ILE A 12 -11.14 -14.36 2.79
C ILE A 12 -9.70 -13.89 2.55
N LEU A 13 -9.17 -13.03 3.43
CA LEU A 13 -7.80 -12.54 3.34
C LEU A 13 -6.79 -13.69 3.43
N PHE A 14 -6.98 -14.63 4.36
CA PHE A 14 -6.10 -15.78 4.51
C PHE A 14 -6.08 -16.63 3.24
N ILE A 15 -7.25 -17.01 2.72
CA ILE A 15 -7.36 -17.82 1.49
C ILE A 15 -6.70 -17.07 0.34
N PHE A 16 -7.00 -15.79 0.16
CA PHE A 16 -6.48 -15.00 -0.96
C PHE A 16 -4.95 -14.88 -0.92
N HIS A 17 -4.36 -14.59 0.25
CA HIS A 17 -2.91 -14.50 0.39
C HIS A 17 -2.24 -15.88 0.34
N PHE A 18 -2.84 -16.92 0.91
CA PHE A 18 -2.31 -18.28 0.87
C PHE A 18 -2.20 -18.78 -0.57
N PHE A 19 -3.29 -18.70 -1.34
CA PHE A 19 -3.26 -19.07 -2.76
C PHE A 19 -2.41 -18.11 -3.59
N GLY A 20 -2.38 -16.81 -3.25
CA GLY A 20 -1.49 -15.84 -3.88
C GLY A 20 -0.01 -16.22 -3.72
N VAL A 21 0.40 -16.62 -2.52
CA VAL A 21 1.77 -17.10 -2.25
C VAL A 21 2.04 -18.40 -2.99
N LEU A 22 1.14 -19.38 -2.96
CA LEU A 22 1.32 -20.63 -3.71
C LEU A 22 1.47 -20.38 -5.21
N LEU A 23 0.63 -19.50 -5.77
CA LEU A 23 0.70 -19.12 -7.17
C LEU A 23 2.01 -18.43 -7.50
N PHE A 24 2.48 -17.53 -6.63
CA PHE A 24 3.75 -16.84 -6.78
C PHE A 24 4.96 -17.77 -6.70
N LEU A 25 4.93 -18.77 -5.82
CA LEU A 25 5.95 -19.81 -5.72
C LEU A 25 5.97 -20.72 -6.97
N TYR A 26 4.81 -20.95 -7.58
CA TYR A 26 4.69 -21.76 -8.79
C TYR A 26 5.08 -20.99 -10.06
N ASN A 27 4.61 -19.76 -10.22
CA ASN A 27 4.91 -18.87 -11.33
C ASN A 27 5.15 -17.44 -10.83
N PRO A 28 6.42 -17.01 -10.70
CA PRO A 28 6.75 -15.67 -10.20
C PRO A 28 6.14 -14.52 -11.02
N GLN A 29 5.79 -14.72 -12.29
CA GLN A 29 5.09 -13.70 -13.10
C GLN A 29 3.70 -13.38 -12.56
N SER A 30 3.11 -14.24 -11.72
CA SER A 30 1.84 -13.97 -11.04
C SER A 30 1.92 -12.77 -10.09
N ALA A 31 3.10 -12.21 -9.82
CA ALA A 31 3.25 -10.92 -9.16
C ALA A 31 2.43 -9.81 -9.84
N GLN A 32 2.21 -9.91 -11.16
CA GLN A 32 1.33 -9.01 -11.91
C GLN A 32 -0.13 -9.04 -11.44
N LEU A 33 -0.55 -10.08 -10.71
CA LEU A 33 -1.89 -10.16 -10.13
C LEU A 33 -1.99 -9.43 -8.77
N SER A 34 -0.91 -8.83 -8.28
CA SER A 34 -0.88 -8.10 -7.00
C SER A 34 -1.91 -6.97 -6.93
N PHE A 35 -2.35 -6.42 -8.07
CA PHE A 35 -3.43 -5.44 -8.08
C PHE A 35 -4.74 -6.00 -7.52
N LEU A 36 -5.03 -7.29 -7.71
CA LEU A 36 -6.22 -7.94 -7.15
C LEU A 36 -6.16 -7.96 -5.62
N THR A 37 -4.96 -8.19 -5.05
CA THR A 37 -4.73 -8.13 -3.60
C THR A 37 -5.00 -6.73 -3.05
N ILE A 38 -4.45 -5.70 -3.71
CA ILE A 38 -4.64 -4.31 -3.30
C ILE A 38 -6.12 -3.92 -3.37
N ILE A 39 -6.80 -4.27 -4.46
CA ILE A 39 -8.24 -4.02 -4.63
C ILE A 39 -9.05 -4.74 -3.55
N LEU A 40 -8.79 -6.03 -3.31
CA LEU A 40 -9.49 -6.79 -2.28
C LEU A 40 -9.31 -6.17 -0.89
N CYS A 41 -8.08 -5.85 -0.51
CA CYS A 41 -7.78 -5.22 0.78
C CYS A 41 -8.47 -3.86 0.92
N GLY A 42 -8.40 -3.02 -0.12
CA GLY A 42 -9.07 -1.72 -0.16
C GLY A 42 -10.58 -1.83 -0.04
N LEU A 43 -11.20 -2.74 -0.80
CA LEU A 43 -12.64 -3.02 -0.74
C LEU A 43 -13.04 -3.50 0.65
N LEU A 44 -12.29 -4.40 1.26
CA LEU A 44 -12.59 -4.87 2.62
C LEU A 44 -12.50 -3.72 3.62
N ILE A 45 -11.50 -2.83 3.54
CA ILE A 45 -11.43 -1.63 4.39
C ILE A 45 -12.69 -0.76 4.21
N LEU A 46 -13.06 -0.46 2.97
CA LEU A 46 -14.23 0.37 2.66
C LEU A 46 -15.53 -0.27 3.17
N LEU A 47 -15.72 -1.57 2.95
CA LEU A 47 -16.93 -2.28 3.37
C LEU A 47 -17.03 -2.45 4.90
N HIS A 48 -15.92 -2.35 5.63
CA HIS A 48 -15.90 -2.41 7.09
C HIS A 48 -16.13 -1.05 7.75
N GLU A 49 -16.04 0.04 6.99
CA GLU A 49 -16.26 1.38 7.49
C GLU A 49 -17.75 1.63 7.77
N LYS A 50 -18.03 2.12 8.96
CA LYS A 50 -19.39 2.39 9.44
C LYS A 50 -19.72 3.87 9.41
N GLU A 51 -18.72 4.72 9.63
CA GLU A 51 -18.90 6.14 9.76
C GLU A 51 -18.69 6.80 8.39
N SER A 52 -19.74 7.39 7.84
CA SER A 52 -19.69 8.00 6.50
C SER A 52 -18.63 9.11 6.39
N ARG A 53 -18.36 9.81 7.50
CA ARG A 53 -17.32 10.85 7.58
C ARG A 53 -15.92 10.30 7.32
N ASN A 54 -15.65 9.03 7.65
CA ASN A 54 -14.33 8.44 7.46
C ASN A 54 -14.00 8.20 5.98
N TYR A 55 -14.99 8.05 5.10
CA TYR A 55 -14.74 7.94 3.66
C TYR A 55 -14.03 9.17 3.09
N MET A 56 -14.30 10.37 3.63
CA MET A 56 -13.57 11.58 3.22
C MET A 56 -12.10 11.52 3.65
N VAL A 57 -11.83 10.97 4.83
CA VAL A 57 -10.46 10.74 5.32
C VAL A 57 -9.75 9.70 4.45
N TYR A 58 -10.43 8.62 4.09
CA TYR A 58 -9.87 7.58 3.23
C TYR A 58 -9.57 8.08 1.83
N LEU A 59 -10.48 8.86 1.26
CA LEU A 59 -10.26 9.53 -0.01
C LEU A 59 -9.07 10.51 0.08
N ALA A 60 -8.97 11.28 1.16
CA ALA A 60 -7.86 12.19 1.37
C ALA A 60 -6.52 11.45 1.45
N ILE A 61 -6.45 10.31 2.17
CA ILE A 61 -5.23 9.48 2.25
C ILE A 61 -4.85 8.95 0.86
N ALA A 62 -5.82 8.37 0.13
CA ALA A 62 -5.57 7.81 -1.19
C ALA A 62 -5.09 8.87 -2.19
N LEU A 63 -5.75 10.03 -2.21
CA LEU A 63 -5.39 11.14 -3.09
C LEU A 63 -4.05 11.76 -2.69
N ALA A 64 -3.80 11.98 -1.40
CA ALA A 64 -2.55 12.55 -0.93
C ALA A 64 -1.37 11.64 -1.28
N GLY A 65 -1.48 10.33 -1.01
CA GLY A 65 -0.45 9.36 -1.39
C GLY A 65 -0.19 9.33 -2.89
N TYR A 66 -1.26 9.32 -3.70
CA TYR A 66 -1.13 9.36 -5.16
C TYR A 66 -0.49 10.65 -5.69
N LEU A 67 -0.85 11.80 -5.13
CA LEU A 67 -0.26 13.09 -5.53
C LEU A 67 1.21 13.19 -5.14
N VAL A 68 1.57 12.71 -3.95
CA VAL A 68 2.97 12.64 -3.49
C VAL A 68 3.81 11.77 -4.43
N GLU A 69 3.27 10.63 -4.86
CA GLU A 69 3.90 9.75 -5.85
C GLU A 69 4.05 10.41 -7.22
N ILE A 70 3.02 11.12 -7.70
CA ILE A 70 3.13 11.90 -8.95
C ILE A 70 4.26 12.92 -8.84
N ILE A 71 4.36 13.63 -7.71
CA ILE A 71 5.45 14.58 -7.49
C ILE A 71 6.79 13.85 -7.51
N GLY A 72 6.95 12.73 -6.79
CA GLY A 72 8.18 11.94 -6.76
C GLY A 72 8.62 11.49 -8.16
N VAL A 73 7.74 10.81 -8.89
CA VAL A 73 8.05 10.25 -10.22
C VAL A 73 8.35 11.33 -11.27
N ASN A 74 7.61 12.44 -11.28
CA ASN A 74 7.74 13.43 -12.35
C ASN A 74 8.79 14.51 -12.06
N THR A 75 9.16 14.73 -10.79
CA THR A 75 10.08 15.80 -10.41
C THR A 75 11.39 15.30 -9.82
N HIS A 76 11.43 14.04 -9.37
CA HIS A 76 12.55 13.42 -8.67
C HIS A 76 12.95 14.13 -7.36
N TYR A 77 12.13 15.10 -6.90
CA TYR A 77 12.34 15.79 -5.62
C TYR A 77 12.04 14.91 -4.42
N LEU A 78 11.17 13.90 -4.57
CA LEU A 78 10.81 12.97 -3.51
C LEU A 78 11.30 11.58 -3.89
N PHE A 79 11.79 10.84 -2.89
CA PHE A 79 12.20 9.44 -2.96
C PHE A 79 13.42 9.12 -3.84
N GLY A 80 13.67 9.90 -4.91
CA GLY A 80 14.75 9.72 -5.88
C GLY A 80 14.20 9.55 -7.30
N SER A 81 15.03 9.05 -8.22
CA SER A 81 14.66 8.86 -9.62
C SER A 81 14.26 7.41 -9.90
N TYR A 82 12.99 7.19 -10.19
CA TYR A 82 12.41 5.88 -10.52
C TYR A 82 11.25 6.02 -11.50
N THR A 83 10.96 4.94 -12.22
CA THR A 83 9.83 4.87 -13.16
C THR A 83 8.96 3.65 -12.88
N TYR A 84 7.64 3.82 -12.89
CA TYR A 84 6.69 2.71 -12.76
C TYR A 84 6.70 1.80 -14.00
N GLY A 85 6.79 0.49 -13.77
CA GLY A 85 6.59 -0.53 -14.79
C GLY A 85 5.12 -0.69 -15.19
N ASP A 86 4.81 -1.75 -15.93
CA ASP A 86 3.46 -1.99 -16.46
C ASP A 86 2.65 -2.99 -15.61
N SER A 87 3.27 -3.56 -14.57
CA SER A 87 2.69 -4.61 -13.72
C SER A 87 1.48 -4.17 -12.89
N LEU A 88 1.27 -2.86 -12.71
CA LEU A 88 0.21 -2.28 -11.88
C LEU A 88 -0.94 -1.65 -12.68
N GLY A 89 -0.97 -1.91 -13.99
CA GLY A 89 -2.02 -1.44 -14.89
C GLY A 89 -1.74 -0.06 -15.49
N ILE A 90 -2.81 0.63 -15.90
CA ILE A 90 -2.73 1.89 -16.63
C ILE A 90 -2.15 2.98 -15.73
N LYS A 91 -1.19 3.74 -16.28
CA LYS A 91 -0.56 4.90 -15.64
C LYS A 91 -1.31 6.18 -16.03
N LEU A 92 -1.58 7.03 -15.06
CA LEU A 92 -1.99 8.43 -15.28
C LEU A 92 -0.90 9.32 -14.67
N PHE A 93 -0.43 10.33 -15.41
CA PHE A 93 0.72 11.14 -14.98
C PHE A 93 1.95 10.31 -14.57
N ASN A 94 2.22 9.24 -15.31
CA ASN A 94 3.30 8.25 -15.08
C ASN A 94 3.14 7.38 -13.82
N VAL A 95 2.05 7.50 -13.05
CA VAL A 95 1.80 6.72 -11.84
C VAL A 95 0.48 5.93 -11.96
N PRO A 96 0.45 4.62 -11.64
CA PRO A 96 -0.79 3.85 -11.62
C PRO A 96 -1.75 4.37 -10.53
N PRO A 97 -3.02 4.70 -10.84
CA PRO A 97 -3.99 5.16 -9.82
C PRO A 97 -4.20 4.17 -8.67
N LEU A 98 -3.92 2.89 -8.92
CA LEU A 98 -3.90 1.82 -7.93
C LEU A 98 -2.98 2.13 -6.74
N ILE A 99 -1.93 2.93 -6.93
CA ILE A 99 -1.00 3.35 -5.87
C ILE A 99 -1.70 4.21 -4.81
N GLY A 100 -2.69 5.02 -5.18
CA GLY A 100 -3.51 5.73 -4.20
C GLY A 100 -4.29 4.76 -3.29
N LEU A 101 -4.84 3.69 -3.87
CA LEU A 101 -5.50 2.64 -3.10
C LEU A 101 -4.50 1.86 -2.24
N ASN A 102 -3.29 1.61 -2.75
CA ASN A 102 -2.22 1.01 -1.97
C ASN A 102 -1.94 1.86 -0.73
N TRP A 103 -1.66 3.15 -0.88
CA TRP A 103 -1.44 4.09 0.23
C TRP A 103 -2.56 4.07 1.27
N LEU A 104 -3.83 4.02 0.85
CA LEU A 104 -4.95 3.83 1.76
C LEU A 104 -4.81 2.54 2.60
N VAL A 105 -4.58 1.40 1.92
CA VAL A 105 -4.45 0.10 2.58
C VAL A 105 -3.33 0.10 3.62
N ILE A 106 -2.14 0.56 3.24
CA ILE A 106 -0.97 0.54 4.13
C ILE A 106 -1.10 1.51 5.29
N VAL A 107 -1.57 2.74 5.06
CA VAL A 107 -1.72 3.75 6.13
C VAL A 107 -2.78 3.32 7.14
N ILE A 108 -3.95 2.84 6.69
CA ILE A 108 -5.02 2.39 7.60
C ILE A 108 -4.59 1.14 8.36
N SER A 109 -3.91 0.20 7.70
CA SER A 109 -3.39 -1.01 8.36
C SER A 109 -2.32 -0.68 9.40
N GLY A 110 -1.35 0.17 9.05
CA GLY A 110 -0.30 0.65 9.96
C GLY A 110 -0.87 1.39 11.16
N ALA A 111 -1.84 2.28 10.94
CA ALA A 111 -2.49 3.02 12.02
C ALA A 111 -3.31 2.11 12.94
N SER A 112 -3.96 1.08 12.38
CA SER A 112 -4.71 0.07 13.14
C SER A 112 -3.77 -0.75 14.03
N ILE A 113 -2.63 -1.20 13.50
CA ILE A 113 -1.59 -1.92 14.26
C ILE A 113 -1.04 -1.03 15.37
N ALA A 114 -0.61 0.20 15.04
CA ALA A 114 -0.07 1.16 16.00
C ALA A 114 -1.06 1.44 17.13
N ARG A 115 -2.34 1.67 16.81
CA ARG A 115 -3.40 1.91 17.79
C ARG A 115 -3.66 0.69 18.65
N ARG A 116 -3.61 -0.52 18.11
CA ARG A 116 -3.80 -1.76 18.89
C ARG A 116 -2.67 -1.95 19.91
N LEU A 117 -1.43 -1.73 19.49
CA LEU A 117 -0.25 -1.90 20.35
C LEU A 117 -0.13 -0.77 21.40
N PHE A 118 -0.47 0.45 21.03
CA PHE A 118 -0.22 1.65 21.83
C PHE A 118 -1.50 2.47 22.15
N HIS A 119 -2.63 1.80 22.38
CA HIS A 119 -3.95 2.44 22.56
C HIS A 119 -4.03 3.50 23.68
N LYS A 120 -3.12 3.47 24.66
CA LYS A 120 -3.07 4.46 25.77
C LYS A 120 -2.18 5.68 25.46
N LYS A 121 -1.49 5.70 24.33
CA LYS A 121 -0.58 6.78 23.95
C LYS A 121 -1.33 7.89 23.19
N PRO A 122 -0.82 9.14 23.20
CA PRO A 122 -1.44 10.24 22.48
C PRO A 122 -1.41 10.03 20.96
N LEU A 123 -2.30 10.72 20.25
CA LEU A 123 -2.49 10.53 18.80
C LEU A 123 -1.21 10.78 17.97
N TRP A 124 -0.41 11.79 18.33
CA TRP A 124 0.85 12.08 17.64
C TRP A 124 1.84 10.90 17.73
N PHE A 125 1.85 10.18 18.86
CA PHE A 125 2.70 9.02 19.05
C PHE A 125 2.21 7.86 18.17
N ILE A 126 0.89 7.65 18.10
CA ILE A 126 0.30 6.64 17.22
C ILE A 126 0.61 6.96 15.74
N ALA A 127 0.53 8.23 15.34
CA ALA A 127 0.87 8.66 13.99
C ALA A 127 2.35 8.40 13.66
N LEU A 128 3.26 8.72 14.59
CA LEU A 128 4.69 8.43 14.44
C LEU A 128 4.95 6.93 14.25
N ILE A 129 4.37 6.09 15.12
CA ILE A 129 4.52 4.63 15.01
C ILE A 129 3.91 4.11 13.70
N SER A 130 2.76 4.65 13.27
CA SER A 130 2.16 4.29 11.98
C SER A 130 3.09 4.59 10.81
N ALA A 131 3.70 5.78 10.79
CA ALA A 131 4.66 6.17 9.75
C ALA A 131 5.89 5.25 9.72
N LEU A 132 6.42 4.90 10.90
CA LEU A 132 7.52 3.94 11.02
C LEU A 132 7.13 2.54 10.51
N ILE A 133 5.92 2.06 10.81
CA ILE A 133 5.43 0.78 10.29
C ILE A 133 5.33 0.80 8.77
N CYS A 134 4.77 1.86 8.18
CA CYS A 134 4.66 2.01 6.73
C CYS A 134 6.05 2.04 6.07
N THR A 135 6.98 2.83 6.61
CA THR A 135 8.36 2.94 6.08
C THR A 135 9.11 1.61 6.23
N PHE A 136 8.94 0.91 7.36
CA PHE A 136 9.58 -0.39 7.58
C PHE A 136 9.04 -1.46 6.63
N LEU A 137 7.74 -1.44 6.34
CA LEU A 137 7.15 -2.31 5.34
C LEU A 137 7.72 -2.00 3.95
N ASP A 138 7.89 -0.72 3.61
CA ASP A 138 8.48 -0.29 2.35
C ASP A 138 9.87 -0.91 2.13
N VAL A 139 10.75 -0.80 3.13
CA VAL A 139 12.09 -1.44 3.13
C VAL A 139 12.03 -2.95 2.84
N ILE A 140 11.01 -3.65 3.32
CA ILE A 140 10.85 -5.10 3.11
C ILE A 140 10.39 -5.41 1.68
N ILE A 141 9.44 -4.63 1.14
CA ILE A 141 8.84 -4.92 -0.16
C ILE A 141 9.70 -4.42 -1.32
N GLU A 142 10.52 -3.39 -1.11
CA GLU A 142 11.28 -2.70 -2.15
C GLU A 142 12.12 -3.63 -3.03
N PRO A 143 12.92 -4.58 -2.50
CA PRO A 143 13.71 -5.48 -3.34
C PRO A 143 12.85 -6.41 -4.20
N VAL A 144 11.66 -6.76 -3.71
CA VAL A 144 10.69 -7.59 -4.42
C VAL A 144 10.03 -6.78 -5.53
N ALA A 145 9.59 -5.55 -5.24
CA ALA A 145 8.95 -4.66 -6.20
C ALA A 145 9.84 -4.37 -7.41
N VAL A 146 11.13 -4.08 -7.17
CA VAL A 146 12.12 -3.87 -8.24
C VAL A 146 12.33 -5.16 -9.06
N LYS A 147 12.46 -6.31 -8.40
CA LYS A 147 12.63 -7.61 -9.07
C LYS A 147 11.47 -7.96 -10.00
N PHE A 148 10.25 -7.55 -9.66
CA PHE A 148 9.03 -7.84 -10.44
C PHE A 148 8.55 -6.66 -11.30
N ASN A 149 9.43 -5.68 -11.55
CA ASN A 149 9.17 -4.56 -12.44
C ASN A 149 7.90 -3.78 -12.06
N PHE A 150 7.66 -3.60 -10.76
CA PHE A 150 6.61 -2.69 -10.31
C PHE A 150 7.06 -1.24 -10.53
N TRP A 151 8.32 -0.98 -10.21
CA TRP A 151 9.07 0.20 -10.60
C TRP A 151 10.56 -0.15 -10.71
N VAL A 152 11.32 0.72 -11.37
CA VAL A 152 12.76 0.57 -11.57
C VAL A 152 13.44 1.87 -11.17
N TRP A 153 14.52 1.75 -10.39
CA TRP A 153 15.38 2.86 -10.00
C TRP A 153 16.42 3.16 -11.08
N ASP A 154 16.54 4.43 -11.47
CA ASP A 154 17.45 4.83 -12.56
C ASP A 154 18.92 4.63 -12.20
N SER A 155 19.26 4.76 -10.91
CA SER A 155 20.60 4.52 -10.37
C SER A 155 20.98 3.03 -10.33
N GLY A 156 20.04 2.11 -10.60
CA GLY A 156 20.24 0.67 -10.50
C GLY A 156 20.26 0.14 -9.05
N SER A 157 20.12 1.00 -8.05
CA SER A 157 20.06 0.63 -6.63
C SER A 157 19.02 1.46 -5.90
N ILE A 158 18.39 0.88 -4.88
CA ILE A 158 17.41 1.58 -4.05
C ILE A 158 18.13 2.66 -3.22
N PRO A 159 17.83 3.96 -3.41
CA PRO A 159 18.50 5.03 -2.69
C PRO A 159 18.00 5.10 -1.24
N VAL A 160 18.89 5.42 -0.29
CA VAL A 160 18.50 5.69 1.10
C VAL A 160 17.49 6.85 1.18
N TYR A 161 17.60 7.80 0.25
CA TYR A 161 16.68 8.94 0.14
C TYR A 161 15.21 8.52 -0.04
N ASN A 162 14.92 7.32 -0.56
CA ASN A 162 13.57 6.75 -0.62
C ASN A 162 12.88 6.73 0.75
N TYR A 163 13.65 6.53 1.83
CA TYR A 163 13.10 6.29 3.16
C TYR A 163 13.18 7.48 4.10
N ILE A 164 14.00 8.48 3.79
CA ILE A 164 14.35 9.57 4.73
C ILE A 164 14.06 10.97 4.18
N CYS A 165 13.39 11.08 3.03
CA CYS A 165 13.13 12.35 2.36
C CYS A 165 12.32 13.34 3.20
#